data_AF-A0A6V8P1G5-F1
#
_entry.id   AF-A0A6V8P1G5-F1
#
_cell.length_a   1.000
_cell.length_b   1.000
_cell.length_c   1.000
_cell.angle_alpha   90.00
_cell.angle_beta   90.00
_cell.angle_gamma   90.00
#
_symmetry.space_group_name_H-M   'P 1'
#
loop_
_entity.id
_entity.type
_entity.pdbx_description
1 polymer ?
#
loop_
_entity_poly.entity_id
_entity_poly.type
_entity_poly.pdbx_seq_one_letter_code
_entity_poly.pdbx_strand_id
1 'polypeptide(L)'
;PRGSRVRMVVSELNNEKIDILAWSEDPAEFVKNAMSPAKAKKVIIHQEERTALVIVPDDQLSLAIGKEGQNVRLAARLTGWRIDIKSESQFRAEEEERLKSLAEEGGPYCQAIKRDGQRCQNRAVGGSNYCGIPSHQKQAQG
;
A
#
# COMPACT_ATOMS: atom_id res chain seq x y z
N PRO A 1 8.38 3.42 42.75
CA PRO A 1 6.92 3.63 42.60
C PRO A 1 6.57 4.45 41.34
N ARG A 2 6.42 3.79 40.17
CA ARG A 2 6.21 4.45 38.86
C ARG A 2 4.81 4.22 38.24
N GLY A 3 3.79 3.90 39.05
CA GLY A 3 2.43 3.63 38.54
C GLY A 3 1.28 4.22 39.36
N SER A 4 1.55 4.97 40.44
CA SER A 4 0.50 5.43 41.36
C SER A 4 -0.34 6.59 40.81
N ARG A 5 0.22 7.43 39.94
CA ARG A 5 -0.52 8.57 39.34
C ARG A 5 -1.48 8.14 38.23
N VAL A 6 -1.14 7.09 37.48
CA VAL A 6 -1.99 6.55 36.40
C VAL A 6 -3.22 5.83 36.98
N ARG A 7 -3.04 5.04 38.05
CA ARG A 7 -4.16 4.29 38.68
C ARG A 7 -5.28 5.16 39.22
N MET A 8 -4.98 6.39 39.66
CA MET A 8 -5.98 7.28 40.29
C MET A 8 -6.91 7.94 39.25
N VAL A 9 -6.46 8.11 38.00
CA VAL A 9 -7.33 8.60 36.90
C VAL A 9 -8.21 7.48 36.35
N VAL A 10 -7.71 6.24 36.35
CA VAL A 10 -8.44 5.07 35.82
C VAL A 10 -9.67 4.71 36.65
N SER A 11 -9.69 4.99 37.96
CA SER A 11 -10.82 4.64 38.84
C SER A 11 -12.09 5.44 38.59
N GLU A 12 -12.02 6.55 37.84
CA GLU A 12 -13.18 7.42 37.54
C GLU A 12 -13.85 7.10 36.18
N LEU A 13 -13.30 6.17 35.39
CA LEU A 13 -13.64 5.99 33.96
C LEU A 13 -14.49 4.74 33.64
N ASN A 14 -15.31 4.24 34.57
CA ASN A 14 -16.30 3.17 34.29
C ASN A 14 -15.76 1.99 33.44
N ASN A 15 -14.52 1.53 33.71
CA ASN A 15 -13.87 0.40 33.04
C ASN A 15 -13.48 0.62 31.56
N GLU A 16 -13.34 1.87 31.09
CA GLU A 16 -12.76 2.15 29.76
C GLU A 16 -11.27 1.73 29.69
N LYS A 17 -10.88 1.02 28.62
CA LYS A 17 -9.49 0.57 28.42
C LYS A 17 -8.65 1.72 27.87
N ILE A 18 -7.58 2.07 28.58
CA ILE A 18 -6.65 3.14 28.19
C ILE A 18 -5.36 2.53 27.68
N ASP A 19 -4.98 2.90 26.46
CA ASP A 19 -3.69 2.57 25.86
C ASP A 19 -2.74 3.79 25.92
N ILE A 20 -1.50 3.55 26.34
CA ILE A 20 -0.44 4.56 26.40
C ILE A 20 0.57 4.26 25.32
N LEU A 21 0.86 5.24 24.47
CA LEU A 21 1.79 5.10 23.34
C LEU A 21 2.75 6.29 23.27
N ALA A 22 3.89 6.07 22.62
CA ALA A 22 4.88 7.13 22.41
C ALA A 22 4.46 8.02 21.23
N TRP A 23 4.44 9.33 21.46
CA TRP A 23 4.30 10.31 20.40
C TRP A 23 5.60 10.41 19.58
N SER A 24 5.48 10.69 18.28
CA SER A 24 6.61 10.95 17.38
C SER A 24 6.28 12.11 16.42
N GLU A 25 7.29 12.86 16.02
CA GLU A 25 7.21 13.87 14.96
C GLU A 25 7.14 13.23 13.57
N ASP A 26 7.70 12.03 13.41
CA ASP A 26 7.59 11.28 12.17
C ASP A 26 6.17 10.71 12.02
N PRO A 27 5.40 11.09 10.98
CA PRO A 27 4.03 10.62 10.82
C PRO A 27 3.93 9.10 10.70
N ALA A 28 4.90 8.45 10.05
CA ALA A 28 4.87 7.00 9.88
C ALA A 28 5.04 6.29 11.23
N GLU A 29 5.99 6.73 12.05
CA GLU A 29 6.20 6.22 13.41
C GLU A 29 5.02 6.55 14.33
N PHE A 30 4.46 7.76 14.27
CA PHE A 30 3.34 8.13 15.11
C PHE A 30 2.08 7.31 14.78
N VAL A 31 1.76 7.12 13.50
CA VAL A 31 0.67 6.23 13.05
C VAL A 31 0.93 4.80 13.48
N LYS A 32 2.17 4.29 13.33
CA LYS A 32 2.55 2.95 13.79
C LYS A 32 2.29 2.76 15.28
N ASN A 33 2.64 3.75 16.12
CA ASN A 33 2.42 3.71 17.56
C ASN A 33 0.93 3.79 17.91
N ALA A 34 0.15 4.59 17.16
CA ALA A 34 -1.29 4.73 17.32
C ALA A 34 -2.08 3.44 17.00
N MET A 35 -1.50 2.49 16.27
CA MET A 35 -2.16 1.22 15.95
C MET A 35 -2.21 0.22 17.11
N SER A 36 -1.52 0.49 18.23
CA SER A 36 -1.55 -0.34 19.43
C SER A 36 -2.99 -0.65 19.85
N PRO A 37 -3.35 -1.92 20.10
CA PRO A 37 -2.49 -3.09 20.35
C PRO A 37 -2.00 -3.84 19.10
N ALA A 38 -2.47 -3.49 17.90
CA ALA A 38 -2.07 -4.17 16.66
C ALA A 38 -0.66 -3.72 16.22
N LYS A 39 0.14 -4.67 15.72
CA LYS A 39 1.52 -4.38 15.28
C LYS A 39 1.52 -4.10 13.78
N ALA A 40 1.64 -2.83 13.42
CA ALA A 40 1.88 -2.45 12.04
C ALA A 40 3.30 -2.87 11.60
N LYS A 41 3.37 -3.62 10.50
CA LYS A 41 4.63 -4.03 9.87
C LYS A 41 5.22 -2.92 9.02
N LYS A 42 4.37 -2.22 8.27
CA LYS A 42 4.76 -1.12 7.39
C LYS A 42 3.69 -0.04 7.41
N VAL A 43 4.11 1.21 7.37
CA VAL A 43 3.22 2.37 7.23
C VAL A 43 3.73 3.16 6.02
N ILE A 44 2.84 3.44 5.08
CA ILE A 44 3.12 4.24 3.88
C ILE A 44 2.32 5.53 4.01
N ILE A 45 3.03 6.65 3.98
CA ILE A 45 2.45 7.98 4.16
C ILE A 45 2.25 8.63 2.79
N HIS A 46 1.01 9.00 2.48
CA HIS A 46 0.63 9.80 1.33
C HIS A 46 0.35 11.22 1.82
N GLN A 47 1.37 12.08 1.77
CA GLN A 47 1.32 13.43 2.35
C GLN A 47 0.25 14.32 1.70
N GLU A 48 0.11 14.25 0.38
CA GLU A 48 -0.84 15.06 -0.40
C GLU A 48 -2.29 14.78 0.01
N GLU A 49 -2.62 13.50 0.21
CA GLU A 49 -3.96 13.04 0.58
C GLU A 49 -4.19 12.98 2.10
N ARG A 50 -3.18 13.33 2.92
CA ARG A 50 -3.15 13.07 4.37
C ARG A 50 -3.67 11.67 4.74
N THR A 51 -3.22 10.68 3.97
CA THR A 51 -3.63 9.28 4.13
C THR A 51 -2.43 8.42 4.50
N ALA A 52 -2.64 7.49 5.41
CA ALA A 52 -1.65 6.52 5.86
C ALA A 52 -2.16 5.11 5.58
N LEU A 53 -1.45 4.39 4.71
CA LEU A 53 -1.71 2.97 4.46
C LEU A 53 -0.89 2.14 5.45
N VAL A 54 -1.58 1.41 6.31
CA VAL A 54 -1.02 0.55 7.34
C VAL A 54 -1.12 -0.90 6.91
N ILE A 55 0.02 -1.57 6.84
CA ILE A 55 0.10 -2.99 6.52
C ILE A 55 0.31 -3.75 7.83
N VAL A 56 -0.59 -4.69 8.10
CA VAL A 56 -0.56 -5.55 9.29
C VAL A 56 -0.46 -7.03 8.90
N PRO A 57 0.04 -7.90 9.80
CA PRO A 57 -0.10 -9.34 9.64
C PRO A 57 -1.57 -9.75 9.42
N ASP A 58 -1.79 -10.79 8.62
CA ASP A 58 -3.13 -11.28 8.27
C ASP A 58 -3.98 -11.66 9.51
N ASP A 59 -3.36 -12.24 10.54
CA ASP A 59 -4.00 -12.61 11.81
C ASP A 59 -4.39 -11.40 12.67
N GLN A 60 -3.82 -10.23 12.41
CA GLN A 60 -4.07 -9.00 13.18
C GLN A 60 -4.97 -7.99 12.47
N LEU A 61 -5.45 -8.28 11.26
CA LEU A 61 -6.32 -7.37 10.50
C LEU A 61 -7.57 -6.96 11.31
N SER A 62 -8.28 -7.95 11.89
CA SER A 62 -9.46 -7.69 12.72
C SER A 62 -9.13 -6.91 13.99
N LEU A 63 -7.97 -7.15 14.60
CA LEU A 63 -7.52 -6.42 15.79
C LEU A 63 -7.19 -4.97 15.45
N ALA A 64 -6.51 -4.74 14.33
CA ALA A 64 -6.13 -3.42 13.85
C ALA A 64 -7.35 -2.56 13.54
N ILE A 65 -8.40 -3.15 12.95
CA ILE A 65 -9.69 -2.49 12.72
C ILE A 65 -10.40 -2.25 14.06
N GLY A 66 -10.43 -3.26 14.93
CA GLY A 66 -11.12 -3.24 16.22
C GLY A 66 -12.63 -3.44 16.07
N LYS A 67 -13.32 -3.64 17.20
CA LYS A 67 -14.78 -3.82 17.23
C LYS A 67 -15.45 -2.60 16.62
N GLU A 68 -16.31 -2.82 15.62
CA GLU A 68 -16.99 -1.76 14.86
C GLU A 68 -16.03 -0.72 14.28
N GLY A 69 -14.74 -1.03 14.05
CA GLY A 69 -13.76 -0.06 13.55
C GLY A 69 -13.26 0.93 14.61
N GLN A 70 -13.45 0.66 15.90
CA GLN A 70 -13.08 1.58 16.97
C GLN A 70 -11.59 1.91 16.97
N ASN A 71 -10.71 0.91 16.78
CA ASN A 71 -9.28 1.09 16.91
C ASN A 71 -8.73 2.00 15.80
N VAL A 72 -9.07 1.70 14.55
CA VAL A 72 -8.68 2.54 13.40
C VAL A 72 -9.25 3.96 13.50
N ARG A 73 -10.48 4.13 14.00
CA ARG A 73 -11.07 5.47 14.21
C ARG A 73 -10.35 6.26 15.28
N LEU A 74 -9.98 5.63 16.39
CA LEU A 74 -9.22 6.29 17.46
C LEU A 74 -7.83 6.68 16.98
N ALA A 75 -7.12 5.79 16.28
CA ALA A 75 -5.82 6.08 15.69
C ALA A 75 -5.89 7.23 14.67
N ALA A 76 -6.90 7.24 13.80
CA ALA A 76 -7.11 8.30 12.80
C ALA A 76 -7.37 9.66 13.47
N ARG A 77 -8.21 9.69 14.52
CA ARG A 77 -8.49 10.91 15.28
C ARG A 77 -7.28 11.41 16.07
N LEU A 78 -6.51 10.49 16.65
CA LEU A 78 -5.32 10.82 17.44
C LEU A 78 -4.19 11.40 16.58
N THR A 79 -3.98 10.80 15.40
CA THR A 79 -2.89 11.19 14.50
C THR A 79 -3.26 12.31 13.55
N GLY A 80 -4.56 12.49 13.27
CA GLY A 80 -5.05 13.42 12.25
C GLY A 80 -4.91 12.91 10.81
N TRP A 81 -4.59 11.63 10.63
CA TRP A 81 -4.45 10.98 9.33
C TRP A 81 -5.68 10.13 9.00
N ARG A 82 -6.06 10.07 7.72
CA ARG A 82 -6.95 9.01 7.24
C ARG A 82 -6.15 7.71 7.22
N ILE A 83 -6.64 6.68 7.90
CA ILE A 83 -5.91 5.40 8.03
C ILE A 83 -6.65 4.32 7.24
N ASP A 84 -5.97 3.79 6.22
CA ASP A 84 -6.40 2.60 5.50
C ASP A 84 -5.58 1.41 5.97
N ILE A 85 -6.23 0.28 6.25
CA ILE A 85 -5.57 -0.92 6.78
C ILE A 85 -5.68 -2.04 5.75
N LYS A 86 -4.56 -2.69 5.46
CA LYS A 86 -4.51 -3.89 4.63
C LYS A 86 -3.70 -4.98 5.31
N SER A 87 -4.06 -6.23 5.07
CA SER A 87 -3.18 -7.34 5.43
C SER A 87 -2.01 -7.45 4.46
N GLU A 88 -0.96 -8.16 4.87
CA GLU A 88 0.18 -8.44 3.99
C GLU A 88 -0.20 -9.21 2.73
N SER A 89 -1.16 -10.15 2.81
CA SER A 89 -1.63 -10.85 1.61
C SER A 89 -2.36 -9.92 0.65
N GLN A 90 -3.26 -9.07 1.16
CA GLN A 90 -3.98 -8.08 0.37
C GLN A 90 -3.03 -7.10 -0.32
N PHE A 91 -2.09 -6.53 0.44
CA PHE A 91 -1.12 -5.59 -0.11
C PHE A 91 -0.25 -6.22 -1.20
N ARG A 92 0.21 -7.46 -1.00
CA ARG A 92 1.01 -8.18 -2.00
C ARG A 92 0.24 -8.48 -3.28
N ALA A 93 -1.02 -8.90 -3.16
CA ALA A 93 -1.85 -9.22 -4.32
C ALA A 93 -2.07 -7.98 -5.20
N GLU A 94 -2.38 -6.84 -4.59
CA GLU A 94 -2.57 -5.58 -5.31
C GLU A 94 -1.28 -5.07 -5.98
N GLU A 95 -0.13 -5.17 -5.30
CA GLU A 95 1.15 -4.79 -5.90
C GLU A 95 1.51 -5.71 -7.08
N GLU A 96 1.25 -7.02 -6.98
CA GLU A 96 1.46 -7.95 -8.07
C GLU A 96 0.56 -7.63 -9.28
N GLU A 97 -0.71 -7.34 -9.04
CA GLU A 97 -1.66 -6.92 -10.08
C GLU A 97 -1.21 -5.62 -10.77
N ARG A 98 -0.78 -4.64 -9.98
CA ARG A 98 -0.24 -3.37 -10.49
C ARG A 98 1.02 -3.55 -11.32
N LEU A 99 1.91 -4.47 -10.94
CA LEU A 99 3.10 -4.78 -11.74
C LEU A 99 2.74 -5.46 -13.07
N LYS A 100 1.74 -6.34 -13.07
CA LYS A 100 1.23 -6.96 -14.30
C LYS A 100 0.63 -5.93 -15.26
N SER A 101 -0.19 -5.01 -14.76
CA SER A 101 -0.80 -3.99 -15.62
C SER A 101 0.25 -3.08 -16.26
N LEU A 102 1.28 -2.67 -15.51
CA LEU A 102 2.40 -1.87 -16.03
C LEU A 102 3.20 -2.63 -17.10
N ALA A 103 3.35 -3.95 -16.97
CA ALA A 103 4.01 -4.76 -17.99
C ALA A 103 3.17 -4.87 -19.28
N GLU A 104 1.84 -4.89 -19.17
CA GLU A 104 0.91 -4.98 -20.30
C GLU A 104 0.74 -3.64 -21.05
N GLU A 105 0.76 -2.50 -20.34
CA GLU A 105 0.71 -1.15 -20.95
C GLU A 105 1.93 -0.84 -21.85
N GLY A 106 3.03 -1.54 -21.61
CA GLY A 106 4.28 -1.46 -22.36
C GLY A 106 4.43 -2.47 -23.49
N GLY A 107 3.32 -2.95 -24.08
CA GLY A 107 3.25 -4.02 -25.09
C GLY A 107 4.47 -4.11 -26.04
N PRO A 108 4.85 -5.34 -26.46
CA PRO A 108 6.18 -5.63 -26.97
C PRO A 108 6.63 -4.70 -28.10
N TYR A 109 7.90 -4.32 -28.12
CA TYR A 109 8.47 -3.59 -29.26
C TYR A 109 8.47 -4.45 -30.51
N CYS A 110 8.32 -3.80 -31.67
CA CYS A 110 8.38 -4.46 -32.96
C CYS A 110 9.72 -5.17 -33.16
N GLN A 111 9.68 -6.44 -33.52
CA GLN A 111 10.87 -7.26 -33.71
C GLN A 111 11.60 -7.00 -35.04
N ALA A 112 11.09 -6.13 -35.91
CA ALA A 112 11.72 -5.84 -37.20
C ALA A 112 13.08 -5.17 -37.05
N ILE A 113 14.05 -5.63 -37.87
CA ILE A 113 15.35 -4.99 -38.03
C ILE A 113 15.27 -4.03 -39.22
N LYS A 114 15.61 -2.76 -38.98
CA LYS A 114 15.71 -1.73 -40.01
C LYS A 114 16.94 -1.97 -40.89
N ARG A 115 17.02 -1.27 -42.03
CA ARG A 115 18.15 -1.37 -42.98
C ARG A 115 19.51 -1.00 -42.39
N ASP A 116 19.52 -0.17 -41.34
CA ASP A 116 20.69 0.23 -40.57
C ASP A 116 21.13 -0.83 -39.52
N GLY A 117 20.47 -2.00 -39.49
CA GLY A 117 20.72 -3.06 -38.51
C GLY A 117 20.11 -2.78 -37.12
N GLN A 118 19.47 -1.63 -36.92
CA GLN A 118 18.84 -1.29 -35.64
C GLN A 118 17.43 -1.89 -35.53
N ARG A 119 17.05 -2.30 -34.32
CA ARG A 119 15.68 -2.73 -34.03
C ARG A 119 14.69 -1.56 -34.20
N CYS A 120 13.51 -1.87 -34.72
CA CYS A 120 12.40 -0.95 -34.78
C CYS A 120 11.96 -0.54 -33.36
N GLN A 121 11.78 0.76 -33.13
CA GLN A 121 11.37 1.31 -31.84
C GLN A 121 9.85 1.43 -31.69
N ASN A 122 9.08 1.11 -32.74
CA ASN A 122 7.63 1.17 -32.68
C ASN A 122 7.08 -0.01 -31.86
N ARG A 123 5.97 0.18 -31.16
CA ARG A 123 5.26 -0.90 -30.47
C ARG A 123 4.58 -1.84 -31.45
N ALA A 124 4.57 -3.13 -31.11
CA ALA A 124 3.84 -4.14 -31.84
C ALA A 124 2.32 -3.93 -31.66
N VAL A 125 1.55 -4.28 -32.68
CA VAL A 125 0.11 -4.02 -32.71
C VAL A 125 -0.69 -5.32 -32.67
N GLY A 126 -1.79 -5.33 -31.91
CA GLY A 126 -2.86 -6.32 -32.02
C GLY A 126 -2.39 -7.79 -32.07
N GLY A 127 -1.69 -8.26 -31.04
CA GLY A 127 -1.24 -9.66 -30.94
C GLY A 127 -0.13 -10.07 -31.93
N SER A 128 0.31 -9.18 -32.82
CA SER A 128 1.48 -9.37 -33.68
C SER A 128 2.78 -9.06 -32.92
N ASN A 129 3.90 -9.63 -33.38
CA ASN A 129 5.25 -9.25 -32.94
C ASN A 129 5.78 -7.98 -33.66
N TYR A 130 4.99 -7.40 -34.57
CA TYR A 130 5.40 -6.30 -35.43
C TYR A 130 4.48 -5.08 -35.29
N CYS A 131 5.00 -3.88 -35.53
CA CYS A 131 4.23 -2.63 -35.52
C CYS A 131 3.39 -2.45 -36.80
N GLY A 132 2.48 -1.49 -36.84
CA GLY A 132 1.58 -1.24 -37.99
C GLY A 132 2.24 -0.80 -39.31
N ILE A 133 3.57 -0.85 -39.42
CA ILE A 133 4.27 -0.56 -40.68
C ILE A 133 4.12 -1.77 -41.61
N PRO A 134 3.61 -1.60 -42.85
CA PRO A 134 3.36 -2.72 -43.76
C PRO A 134 4.58 -3.60 -44.03
N SER A 135 5.78 -3.02 -44.12
CA SER A 135 7.02 -3.77 -44.33
C SER A 135 7.41 -4.66 -43.14
N HIS A 136 7.04 -4.26 -41.92
CA HIS A 136 7.29 -5.06 -40.71
C HIS A 136 6.23 -6.15 -40.54
N GLN A 137 4.96 -5.86 -40.89
CA GLN A 137 3.89 -6.86 -40.85
C GLN A 137 4.11 -8.02 -41.84
N LYS A 138 4.73 -7.77 -43.00
CA LYS A 138 5.09 -8.83 -43.96
C LYS A 138 6.09 -9.84 -43.38
N GLN A 139 6.90 -9.45 -42.40
CA GLN A 139 7.84 -10.35 -41.71
C GLN A 139 7.12 -11.28 -40.71
N ALA A 140 5.84 -11.05 -40.42
CA ALA A 140 5.02 -11.90 -39.57
C ALA A 140 4.35 -13.08 -40.32
N GLN A 141 4.31 -13.01 -41.65
CA GLN A 141 3.58 -13.93 -42.52
C GLN A 141 4.50 -14.92 -43.27
N GLY A 142 5.77 -15.00 -42.87
CA GLY A 142 6.80 -15.86 -43.45
C GLY A 142 7.35 -16.85 -42.44
#